data_AF-A0A3C0ING6-F1
#
_entry.id   AF-A0A3C0ING6-F1
#
_cell.length_a   1.000
_cell.length_b   1.000
_cell.length_c   1.000
_cell.angle_alpha   90.00
_cell.angle_beta   90.00
_cell.angle_gamma   90.00
#
_symmetry.space_group_name_H-M   'P 1'
#
loop_
_entity.id
_entity.type
_entity.pdbx_description
1 polymer ?
#
loop_
_entity_poly.entity_id
_entity_poly.type
_entity_poly.pdbx_seq_one_letter_code
_entity_poly.pdbx_strand_id
1 'polypeptide(L)'
;CFEDVSDWNSLYNAIQAQQSFTSTLKNAASKPTWIEWNVTFTEDEIFLFGRNITERKEVEEVLRISEERFRSLVHNISDIITLIDANGVIQYQSASLKQIMGYNENELKGKTIFEIIHPDDLPPVLANFKELVTKGGSG
;
A
#
# COMPACT_ATOMS: atom_id res chain seq x y z
N CYS A 1 -10.35 11.01 36.81
CA CYS A 1 -9.67 9.74 37.14
C CYS A 1 -9.52 8.93 35.87
N PHE A 2 -8.29 8.61 35.46
CA PHE A 2 -8.00 7.65 34.39
C PHE A 2 -8.15 6.24 34.99
N GLU A 3 -9.38 5.70 35.02
CA GLU A 3 -9.68 4.44 35.71
C GLU A 3 -9.65 3.19 34.82
N ASP A 4 -9.25 3.32 33.56
CA ASP A 4 -9.04 2.17 32.68
C ASP A 4 -7.76 2.38 31.85
N VAL A 5 -6.62 2.09 32.47
CA VAL A 5 -5.35 1.96 31.75
C VAL A 5 -5.17 0.48 31.47
N SER A 6 -5.92 -0.02 30.50
CA SER A 6 -5.89 -1.40 29.99
C SER A 6 -4.54 -1.84 29.40
N ASP A 7 -3.47 -1.06 29.61
CA ASP A 7 -2.17 -1.28 28.98
C ASP A 7 -0.97 -0.80 29.81
N TRP A 8 -0.97 -1.12 31.11
CA TRP A 8 0.14 -0.80 32.03
C TRP A 8 1.48 -1.40 31.55
N ASN A 9 1.44 -2.59 30.96
CA ASN A 9 2.64 -3.23 30.40
C ASN A 9 3.19 -2.50 29.18
N SER A 10 2.33 -1.95 28.30
CA SER A 10 2.80 -1.15 27.17
C SER A 10 3.38 0.19 27.59
N LEU A 11 2.82 0.80 28.63
CA LEU A 11 3.43 1.96 29.28
C LEU A 11 4.80 1.62 29.84
N TYR A 12 4.91 0.56 30.65
CA TYR A 12 6.19 0.13 31.23
C TYR A 12 7.25 -0.18 30.16
N ASN A 13 6.87 -0.88 29.09
CA ASN A 13 7.79 -1.20 28.00
C ASN A 13 8.19 0.02 27.17
N ALA A 14 7.26 0.94 26.89
CA ALA A 14 7.56 2.19 26.18
C ALA A 14 8.47 3.11 27.01
N ILE A 15 8.27 3.14 28.33
CA ILE A 15 9.12 3.83 29.32
C ILE A 15 10.56 3.27 29.27
N GLN A 16 10.72 1.94 29.30
CA GLN A 16 12.04 1.30 29.26
C GLN A 16 12.74 1.41 27.90
N ALA A 17 11.97 1.40 26.80
CA ALA A 17 12.51 1.46 25.44
C ALA A 17 12.69 2.89 24.92
N GLN A 18 12.28 3.91 25.67
CA GLN A 18 12.23 5.31 25.23
C GLN A 18 11.49 5.47 23.89
N GLN A 19 10.38 4.75 23.73
CA GLN A 19 9.60 4.69 22.49
C GLN A 19 8.24 5.35 22.64
N SER A 20 7.73 5.91 21.54
CA SER A 20 6.35 6.36 21.44
C SER A 20 5.40 5.17 21.41
N PHE A 21 4.25 5.27 22.08
CA PHE A 21 3.18 4.28 21.99
C PHE A 21 1.85 4.96 21.63
N THR A 22 0.92 4.25 20.99
CA THR A 22 -0.37 4.80 20.60
C THR A 22 -1.48 4.23 21.46
N SER A 23 -2.44 5.05 21.89
CA SER A 23 -3.68 4.60 22.53
C SER A 23 -4.91 5.29 21.94
N THR A 24 -6.09 4.73 22.21
CA THR A 24 -7.36 5.37 21.85
C THR A 24 -7.98 6.02 23.06
N LEU A 25 -8.38 7.28 22.92
CA LEU A 25 -9.20 7.97 23.91
C LEU A 25 -10.64 8.00 23.43
N LYS A 26 -11.55 7.45 24.25
CA LYS A 26 -12.99 7.59 24.09
C LYS A 26 -13.47 8.65 25.08
N ASN A 27 -13.80 9.85 24.59
CA ASN A 27 -14.59 10.78 25.38
C ASN A 27 -16.04 10.28 25.41
N ALA A 28 -16.70 10.37 26.57
CA ALA A 28 -18.00 9.75 26.87
C ALA A 28 -19.18 10.09 25.91
N ALA A 29 -18.99 10.98 24.94
CA ALA A 29 -19.98 11.37 23.93
C ALA A 29 -19.41 11.61 22.52
N SER A 30 -18.18 11.16 22.19
CA SER A 30 -17.55 11.51 20.91
C SER A 30 -16.85 10.35 20.20
N LYS A 31 -16.59 10.56 18.90
CA LYS A 31 -15.86 9.64 18.01
C LYS A 31 -14.50 9.27 18.65
N PRO A 32 -14.06 8.00 18.59
CA PRO A 32 -12.78 7.60 19.14
C PRO A 32 -11.66 8.42 18.53
N THR A 33 -10.81 9.00 19.39
CA THR A 33 -9.66 9.81 18.99
C THR A 33 -8.39 9.01 19.24
N TRP A 34 -7.56 8.88 18.21
CA TRP A 34 -6.25 8.23 18.31
C TRP A 34 -5.23 9.21 18.84
N ILE A 35 -4.57 8.85 19.94
CA ILE A 35 -3.50 9.64 20.55
C ILE A 35 -2.21 8.84 20.52
N GLU A 36 -1.15 9.49 20.04
CA GLU A 36 0.22 9.02 20.17
C GLU A 36 0.84 9.66 21.40
N TRP A 37 1.31 8.82 22.32
CA TRP A 37 1.96 9.22 23.54
C TRP A 37 3.46 9.08 23.38
N ASN A 38 4.16 10.17 23.69
CA ASN A 38 5.61 10.20 23.75
C ASN A 38 6.00 10.39 25.22
N VAL A 39 6.87 9.50 25.70
CA VAL A 39 7.41 9.58 27.07
C VAL A 39 8.87 9.99 26.99
N THR A 40 9.26 10.96 27.81
CA THR A 40 10.65 11.37 27.94
C THR A 40 10.99 11.54 29.41
N PHE A 41 12.20 11.15 29.79
CA PHE A 41 12.69 11.20 31.16
C PHE A 41 13.83 12.19 31.23
N THR A 42 13.85 12.95 32.31
CA THR A 42 15.04 13.64 32.81
C THR A 42 15.49 12.93 34.09
N GLU A 43 16.58 13.39 34.72
CA GLU A 43 17.09 12.76 35.96
C GLU A 43 16.03 12.71 37.08
N ASP A 44 15.11 13.68 37.13
CA ASP A 44 14.12 13.81 38.20
C ASP A 44 12.65 13.84 37.74
N GLU A 45 12.38 13.98 36.45
CA GLU A 45 11.00 14.20 35.94
C GLU A 45 10.63 13.31 34.75
N ILE A 46 9.34 12.92 34.72
CA ILE A 46 8.71 12.19 33.61
C ILE A 46 7.80 13.14 32.84
N PHE A 47 8.04 13.28 31.54
CA PHE A 47 7.21 14.05 30.63
C PHE A 47 6.38 13.12 29.74
N LEU A 48 5.08 13.39 29.67
CA LEU A 48 4.11 12.70 28.82
C LEU A 48 3.49 13.70 27.85
N PHE A 49 3.72 13.52 26.55
CA PHE A 49 3.12 14.34 25.50
C PHE A 49 2.14 13.51 24.70
N GLY A 50 0.89 13.97 24.63
CA GLY A 50 -0.15 13.36 23.78
C GLY A 50 -0.33 14.14 22.49
N ARG A 51 -0.16 13.50 21.34
CA ARG A 51 -0.46 14.05 20.02
C ARG A 51 -1.68 13.37 19.42
N ASN A 52 -2.66 14.16 18.97
CA ASN A 52 -3.78 13.61 18.21
C ASN A 52 -3.30 13.20 16.81
N ILE A 53 -3.50 11.93 16.48
CA ILE A 53 -3.13 11.30 15.20
C ILE A 53 -4.34 10.71 14.46
N THR A 54 -5.55 11.11 14.84
CA THR A 54 -6.80 10.59 14.28
C THR A 54 -6.90 10.83 12.77
N GLU A 55 -6.62 12.06 12.33
CA GLU A 55 -6.62 12.40 10.91
C GLU A 55 -5.63 11.57 10.10
N ARG A 56 -4.39 11.40 10.62
CA ARG A 56 -3.38 10.54 10.01
C ARG A 56 -3.89 9.10 9.87
N LYS A 57 -4.50 8.56 10.93
CA LYS A 57 -5.04 7.19 10.92
C LYS A 57 -6.22 7.02 9.97
N GLU A 58 -7.08 8.02 9.83
CA GLU A 58 -8.20 7.99 8.89
C GLU A 58 -7.73 8.00 7.44
N VAL A 59 -6.73 8.82 7.12
CA VAL A 59 -6.11 8.83 5.78
C VAL A 59 -5.40 7.49 5.49
N GLU A 60 -4.62 6.97 6.44
CA GLU A 60 -3.98 5.65 6.32
C GLU A 60 -5.01 4.55 6.07
N GLU A 61 -6.14 4.55 6.79
CA GLU A 61 -7.17 3.54 6.64
C GLU A 61 -7.93 3.65 5.31
N VAL A 62 -8.25 4.88 4.86
CA VAL A 62 -8.83 5.11 3.55
C VAL A 62 -7.89 4.61 2.45
N LEU A 63 -6.59 4.91 2.56
CA LEU A 63 -5.59 4.42 1.62
C LEU A 63 -5.51 2.89 1.64
N ARG A 64 -5.41 2.27 2.83
CA ARG A 64 -5.36 0.82 3.01
C ARG A 64 -6.59 0.14 2.39
N ILE A 65 -7.79 0.65 2.66
CA ILE A 65 -9.04 0.14 2.08
C ILE A 65 -9.03 0.30 0.55
N SER A 66 -8.54 1.42 0.03
CA SER A 66 -8.46 1.65 -1.41
C SER A 66 -7.47 0.68 -2.09
N GLU A 67 -6.31 0.43 -1.47
CA GLU A 67 -5.32 -0.53 -1.94
C GLU A 67 -5.86 -1.96 -1.89
N GLU A 68 -6.54 -2.35 -0.81
CA GLU A 68 -7.16 -3.67 -0.69
C GLU A 68 -8.28 -3.87 -1.71
N ARG A 69 -9.09 -2.84 -1.96
CA ARG A 69 -10.11 -2.86 -3.02
C ARG A 69 -9.47 -2.98 -4.39
N PHE A 70 -8.44 -2.18 -4.68
CA PHE A 70 -7.71 -2.27 -5.94
C PHE A 70 -7.09 -3.66 -6.13
N ARG A 71 -6.39 -4.18 -5.11
CA ARG A 71 -5.81 -5.51 -5.10
C ARG A 71 -6.87 -6.60 -5.32
N SER A 72 -8.02 -6.50 -4.65
CA SER A 72 -9.13 -7.45 -4.81
C SER A 72 -9.76 -7.36 -6.19
N LEU A 73 -9.94 -6.16 -6.76
CA LEU A 73 -10.44 -5.99 -8.12
C LEU A 73 -9.49 -6.61 -9.13
N VAL A 74 -8.19 -6.30 -9.05
CA VAL A 74 -7.17 -6.83 -9.95
C VAL A 74 -7.04 -8.35 -9.84
N HIS A 75 -7.18 -8.93 -8.65
CA HIS A 75 -7.13 -10.39 -8.48
C HIS A 75 -8.42 -11.11 -8.88
N ASN A 76 -9.59 -10.48 -8.73
CA ASN A 76 -10.87 -11.09 -9.07
C ASN A 76 -11.29 -10.86 -10.53
N ILE A 77 -10.59 -9.99 -11.25
CA ILE A 77 -10.79 -9.82 -12.70
C ILE A 77 -10.17 -11.03 -13.40
N SER A 78 -10.98 -11.72 -14.19
CA SER A 78 -10.56 -12.85 -15.04
C SER A 78 -9.75 -12.43 -16.27
N ASP A 79 -9.38 -11.16 -16.40
CA ASP A 79 -8.52 -10.65 -17.46
C ASP A 79 -7.08 -10.47 -16.97
N ILE A 80 -6.14 -10.52 -17.91
CA ILE A 80 -4.72 -10.30 -17.64
C ILE A 80 -4.43 -8.81 -17.72
N ILE A 81 -3.95 -8.24 -16.62
CA ILE A 81 -3.44 -6.87 -16.58
C ILE A 81 -1.92 -6.96 -16.67
N THR A 82 -1.35 -6.36 -17.72
CA THR A 82 0.11 -6.24 -17.91
C THR A 82 0.50 -4.77 -17.92
N LEU A 83 1.46 -4.39 -17.08
CA LEU A 83 2.10 -3.08 -17.11
C LEU A 83 3.42 -3.20 -17.88
N ILE A 84 3.57 -2.39 -18.92
CA ILE A 84 4.79 -2.31 -19.74
C ILE A 84 5.34 -0.89 -19.76
N ASP A 85 6.65 -0.75 -19.96
CA ASP A 85 7.28 0.55 -20.21
C ASP A 85 7.14 0.99 -21.68
N ALA A 86 7.69 2.16 -22.02
CA ALA A 86 7.67 2.70 -23.38
C ALA A 86 8.45 1.86 -24.40
N ASN A 87 9.31 0.93 -23.96
CA ASN A 87 10.02 -0.03 -24.80
C ASN A 87 9.27 -1.37 -24.90
N GLY A 88 8.11 -1.49 -24.25
CA GLY A 88 7.32 -2.72 -24.19
C GLY A 88 7.85 -3.75 -23.18
N VAL A 89 8.75 -3.35 -22.27
CA VAL A 89 9.30 -4.25 -21.23
C VAL A 89 8.28 -4.42 -20.12
N ILE A 90 8.02 -5.68 -19.76
CA ILE A 90 7.03 -6.06 -18.74
C ILE A 90 7.54 -5.72 -17.34
N GLN A 91 6.84 -4.82 -16.65
CA GLN A 91 7.13 -4.38 -15.29
C GLN A 91 6.30 -5.14 -14.25
N TYR A 92 5.04 -5.45 -14.59
CA TYR A 92 4.10 -6.14 -13.72
C TYR A 92 3.07 -6.92 -14.52
N GLN A 93 2.65 -8.07 -13.99
CA GLN A 93 1.52 -8.85 -14.52
C GLN A 93 0.64 -9.30 -13.36
N SER A 94 -0.68 -9.31 -13.57
CA SER A 94 -1.64 -9.80 -12.58
C SER A 94 -1.52 -11.32 -12.39
N ALA A 95 -1.88 -11.79 -11.19
CA ALA A 95 -1.90 -13.23 -10.86
C ALA A 95 -2.83 -14.07 -11.77
N SER A 96 -3.84 -13.45 -12.39
CA SER A 96 -4.70 -14.07 -13.39
C SER A 96 -3.93 -14.59 -14.61
N LEU A 97 -2.74 -14.04 -14.92
CA LEU A 97 -1.83 -14.55 -15.96
C LEU A 97 -1.59 -16.05 -15.83
N LYS A 98 -1.30 -16.54 -14.62
CA LYS A 98 -1.02 -17.95 -14.39
C LYS A 98 -2.22 -18.83 -14.69
N GLN A 99 -3.42 -18.36 -14.32
CA GLN A 99 -4.65 -19.11 -14.54
C GLN A 99 -5.03 -19.17 -16.03
N ILE A 100 -4.75 -18.11 -16.79
CA ILE A 100 -5.21 -17.97 -18.19
C ILE A 100 -4.14 -18.44 -19.18
N MET A 101 -2.89 -18.05 -18.99
CA MET A 101 -1.78 -18.31 -19.91
C MET A 101 -0.82 -19.38 -19.40
N GLY A 102 -0.91 -19.80 -18.13
CA GLY A 102 -0.04 -20.83 -17.54
C GLY A 102 1.35 -20.36 -17.09
N TYR A 103 1.77 -19.14 -17.45
CA TYR A 103 3.04 -18.55 -17.03
C TYR A 103 2.98 -17.95 -15.63
N ASN A 104 4.05 -18.07 -14.84
CA ASN A 104 4.20 -17.30 -13.62
C ASN A 104 4.61 -15.86 -13.94
N GLU A 105 4.15 -14.92 -13.12
CA GLU A 105 4.41 -13.48 -13.25
C GLU A 105 5.92 -13.15 -13.36
N ASN A 106 6.77 -13.94 -12.69
CA ASN A 106 8.22 -13.74 -12.67
C ASN A 106 8.93 -14.26 -13.93
N GLU A 107 8.31 -15.12 -14.74
CA GLU A 107 8.95 -15.72 -15.92
C GLU A 107 8.99 -14.77 -17.13
N LEU A 108 8.09 -13.77 -17.11
CA LEU A 108 7.92 -12.79 -18.17
C LEU A 108 8.37 -11.38 -17.76
N LYS A 109 8.57 -11.15 -16.46
CA LYS A 109 9.10 -9.87 -15.95
C LYS A 109 10.46 -9.57 -16.58
N GLY A 110 10.62 -8.36 -17.10
CA GLY A 110 11.85 -7.91 -17.78
C GLY A 110 11.98 -8.36 -19.24
N LYS A 111 11.11 -9.23 -19.75
CA LYS A 111 11.02 -9.53 -21.18
C LYS A 111 10.18 -8.48 -21.89
N THR A 112 10.35 -8.36 -23.19
CA THR A 112 9.45 -7.53 -24.01
C THR A 112 8.18 -8.30 -24.37
N ILE A 113 7.04 -7.62 -24.36
CA ILE A 113 5.76 -8.19 -24.78
C ILE A 113 5.80 -8.73 -26.23
N PHE A 114 6.70 -8.20 -27.05
CA PHE A 114 6.92 -8.60 -28.44
C PHE A 114 7.51 -10.01 -28.60
N GLU A 115 8.13 -10.57 -27.55
CA GLU A 115 8.60 -11.97 -27.56
C GLU A 115 7.46 -12.98 -27.36
N ILE A 116 6.30 -12.51 -26.86
CA ILE A 116 5.16 -13.36 -26.48
C ILE A 116 4.10 -13.37 -27.59
N ILE A 117 4.02 -12.29 -28.34
CA ILE A 117 3.06 -12.12 -29.44
C ILE A 117 3.42 -13.05 -30.60
N HIS A 118 2.42 -13.67 -31.21
CA HIS A 118 2.62 -14.53 -32.37
C HIS A 118 3.26 -13.72 -33.53
N PRO A 119 4.23 -14.27 -34.28
CA PRO A 119 4.94 -13.54 -35.34
C PRO A 119 4.02 -12.86 -36.37
N ASP A 120 2.89 -13.49 -36.69
CA ASP A 120 1.91 -12.94 -37.65
C ASP A 120 1.18 -11.70 -37.13
N ASP A 121 1.04 -11.57 -35.81
CA ASP A 121 0.38 -10.45 -35.14
C ASP A 121 1.37 -9.34 -34.73
N LEU A 122 2.68 -9.61 -34.81
CA LEU A 122 3.72 -8.67 -34.43
C LEU A 122 3.69 -7.36 -35.26
N PRO A 123 3.56 -7.40 -36.61
CA PRO A 123 3.58 -6.18 -37.41
C PRO A 123 2.47 -5.18 -37.05
N PRO A 124 1.18 -5.55 -36.94
CA PRO A 124 0.13 -4.60 -36.56
C PRO A 124 0.26 -4.14 -35.11
N VAL A 125 0.71 -4.99 -34.18
CA VAL A 125 0.87 -4.60 -32.78
C VAL A 125 1.99 -3.57 -32.60
N LEU A 126 3.13 -3.72 -33.28
CA LEU A 126 4.23 -2.76 -33.23
C LEU A 126 3.84 -1.39 -33.78
N ALA A 127 3.03 -1.36 -34.86
CA ALA A 127 2.53 -0.12 -35.43
C ALA A 127 1.64 0.64 -34.43
N ASN A 128 0.66 -0.06 -33.84
CA ASN A 128 -0.24 0.51 -32.84
C ASN A 128 0.50 0.94 -31.57
N PHE A 129 1.47 0.14 -31.11
CA PHE A 129 2.26 0.46 -29.92
C PHE A 129 3.07 1.75 -30.11
N LYS A 130 3.76 1.89 -31.26
CA LYS A 130 4.49 3.13 -31.58
C LYS A 130 3.56 4.33 -31.59
N GLU A 131 2.38 4.21 -32.20
CA GLU A 131 1.41 5.30 -32.21
C GLU A 131 0.97 5.72 -30.80
N LEU A 132 0.66 4.75 -29.93
CA LEU A 132 0.24 4.99 -28.55
C LEU A 132 1.33 5.66 -27.71
N VAL A 133 2.59 5.19 -27.81
CA VAL A 133 3.72 5.77 -27.09
C VAL A 133 4.00 7.20 -27.57
N THR A 134 3.84 7.47 -28.87
CA THR A 134 4.07 8.81 -29.44
C THR A 134 2.96 9.80 -29.09
N LYS A 135 1.71 9.32 -28.93
CA LYS A 135 0.55 10.15 -28.55
C LYS A 135 0.36 10.29 -27.03
N GLY A 136 0.92 9.39 -26.22
CA GLY A 136 0.61 9.20 -24.80
C GLY A 136 1.61 9.76 -23.78
N GLY A 137 2.41 10.79 -24.12
CA GLY A 137 3.32 11.46 -23.18
C GLY A 137 2.70 12.60 -22.36
N SER A 138 1.39 12.84 -22.47
CA SER A 138 0.68 13.92 -21.77
C SER A 138 -0.50 13.36 -20.99
N GLY A 139 -0.26 13.00 -19.74
CA GLY A 139 -1.24 12.57 -18.76
C GLY A 139 -0.60 12.45 -17.40
#